data_AF-A0A2G2X9V8-F1
#
_entry.id   AF-A0A2G2X9V8-F1
#
_cell.length_a   1.000
_cell.length_b   1.000
_cell.length_c   1.000
_cell.angle_alpha   90.00
_cell.angle_beta   90.00
_cell.angle_gamma   90.00
#
_symmetry.space_group_name_H-M   'P 1'
#
loop_
_entity.id
_entity.type
_entity.pdbx_description
1 polymer ?
#
loop_
_entity_poly.entity_id
_entity_poly.type
_entity_poly.pdbx_seq_one_letter_code
_entity_poly.pdbx_strand_id
1 'polypeptide(L)'
;MSTDHSSASYIHLVQHLIEKCLIFQMTKEECMEALSKHANIKPIITSTVWRELEKENKEFFESYKESQNKDRMTEEETSAMIQKMILSSSDEPGSSKESDK
;
A
#
# COMPACT_ATOMS: atom_id res chain seq x y z
N MET A 1 8.51 -38.72 -15.88
CA MET A 1 7.61 -38.41 -14.75
C MET A 1 6.70 -37.31 -15.21
N SER A 2 5.44 -37.63 -15.49
CA SER A 2 4.46 -36.64 -15.94
C SER A 2 4.10 -35.78 -14.74
N THR A 3 4.57 -34.53 -14.72
CA THR A 3 4.06 -33.52 -13.81
C THR A 3 2.61 -33.27 -14.21
N ASP A 4 1.68 -34.00 -13.60
CA ASP A 4 0.27 -33.63 -13.60
C ASP A 4 0.19 -32.21 -13.03
N HIS A 5 0.06 -31.23 -13.93
CA HIS A 5 -0.22 -29.85 -13.58
C HIS A 5 -1.69 -29.79 -13.15
N SER A 6 -1.98 -30.40 -12.00
CA SER A 6 -3.30 -30.36 -11.39
C SER A 6 -3.66 -28.90 -11.10
N SER A 7 -4.95 -28.58 -11.21
CA SER A 7 -5.50 -27.28 -10.85
C SER A 7 -5.07 -26.85 -9.45
N ALA A 8 -4.95 -27.80 -8.51
CA ALA A 8 -4.45 -27.55 -7.15
C ALA A 8 -3.00 -27.01 -7.13
N SER A 9 -2.10 -27.59 -7.93
CA SER A 9 -0.69 -27.14 -8.02
C SER A 9 -0.58 -25.72 -8.56
N TYR A 10 -1.43 -25.37 -9.55
CA TYR A 10 -1.47 -24.01 -10.08
C TYR A 10 -2.01 -23.01 -9.05
N ILE A 11 -3.06 -23.36 -8.31
CA ILE A 11 -3.61 -22.51 -7.25
C ILE A 11 -2.57 -22.27 -6.14
N HIS A 12 -1.86 -23.31 -5.69
CA HIS A 12 -0.79 -23.15 -4.69
C HIS A 12 0.36 -22.27 -5.19
N LEU A 13 0.72 -22.36 -6.48
CA LEU A 13 1.71 -21.46 -7.07
C LEU A 13 1.24 -20.00 -7.01
N VAL A 14 -0.01 -19.73 -7.40
CA VAL A 14 -0.58 -18.38 -7.35
C VAL A 14 -0.64 -17.86 -5.91
N GLN A 15 -1.06 -18.70 -4.96
CA GLN A 15 -1.07 -18.35 -3.54
C GLN A 15 0.34 -17.98 -3.04
N HIS A 16 1.35 -18.80 -3.32
CA HIS A 16 2.74 -18.53 -2.92
C HIS A 16 3.27 -17.21 -3.48
N LEU A 17 2.89 -16.89 -4.72
CA LEU A 17 3.27 -15.62 -5.33
C LEU A 17 2.54 -14.42 -4.69
N ILE A 18 1.28 -14.59 -4.32
CA ILE A 18 0.52 -13.59 -3.55
C ILE A 18 1.16 -13.36 -2.17
N GLU A 19 1.54 -14.42 -1.46
CA GLU A 19 2.23 -14.33 -0.16
C GLU A 19 3.55 -13.54 -0.28
N LYS A 20 4.30 -13.74 -1.36
CA LYS A 20 5.48 -12.92 -1.64
C LYS A 20 5.12 -11.44 -1.87
N CYS A 21 4.07 -11.15 -2.63
CA CYS A 21 3.60 -9.77 -2.82
C CYS A 21 3.20 -9.11 -1.50
N LEU A 22 2.57 -9.86 -0.58
CA LEU A 22 2.21 -9.37 0.75
C LEU A 22 3.46 -9.03 1.59
N ILE A 23 4.52 -9.85 1.51
CA ILE A 23 5.79 -9.55 2.19
C ILE A 23 6.41 -8.24 1.68
N PHE A 24 6.27 -7.96 0.38
CA PHE A 24 6.74 -6.71 -0.23
C PHE A 24 5.81 -5.51 0.03
N GLN A 25 4.80 -5.64 0.90
CA GLN A 25 3.84 -4.58 1.19
C GLN A 25 3.16 -4.05 -0.08
N MET A 26 2.86 -4.92 -1.04
CA MET A 26 2.13 -4.55 -2.25
C MET A 26 0.63 -4.50 -2.01
N THR A 27 -0.04 -3.50 -2.59
CA THR A 27 -1.50 -3.47 -2.69
C THR A 27 -2.02 -4.61 -3.58
N LYS A 28 -3.32 -4.87 -3.52
CA LYS A 28 -3.96 -5.88 -4.37
C LYS A 28 -3.76 -5.57 -5.86
N GLU A 29 -3.89 -4.30 -6.24
CA GLU A 29 -3.72 -3.82 -7.61
C GLU A 29 -2.29 -4.04 -8.11
N GLU A 30 -1.29 -3.66 -7.31
CA GLU A 30 0.13 -3.88 -7.62
C GLU A 30 0.46 -5.38 -7.72
N CYS A 31 -0.09 -6.20 -6.82
CA CYS A 31 0.05 -7.66 -6.88
C CYS A 31 -0.53 -8.23 -8.18
N MET A 32 -1.72 -7.81 -8.59
CA MET A 32 -2.34 -8.23 -9.86
C MET A 32 -1.50 -7.84 -11.07
N GLU A 33 -0.99 -6.60 -11.08
CA GLU A 33 -0.17 -6.10 -12.18
C GLU A 33 1.19 -6.83 -12.26
N ALA A 34 1.86 -7.01 -11.11
CA ALA A 34 3.14 -7.71 -11.04
C ALA A 34 3.02 -9.17 -11.49
N LEU A 35 1.99 -9.88 -11.04
CA LEU A 35 1.78 -11.28 -11.43
C LEU A 35 1.37 -11.42 -12.89
N SER A 36 0.62 -10.47 -13.42
CA SER A 36 0.31 -10.41 -14.85
C SER A 36 1.55 -10.18 -15.69
N LYS A 37 2.38 -9.19 -15.35
CA LYS A 37 3.58 -8.83 -16.12
C LYS A 37 4.71 -9.84 -16.01
N HIS A 38 4.99 -10.34 -14.80
CA HIS A 38 6.19 -11.13 -14.52
C HIS A 38 5.95 -12.64 -14.51
N ALA A 39 4.72 -13.08 -14.21
CA ALA A 39 4.36 -14.50 -14.13
C ALA A 39 3.30 -14.92 -15.17
N ASN A 40 2.83 -13.99 -16.02
CA ASN A 40 1.80 -14.23 -17.04
C ASN A 40 0.49 -14.81 -16.45
N ILE A 41 0.17 -14.47 -15.20
CA ILE A 41 -1.04 -14.91 -14.52
C ILE A 41 -2.15 -13.90 -14.81
N LYS A 42 -3.30 -14.37 -15.29
CA LYS A 42 -4.45 -13.49 -15.57
C LYS A 42 -4.89 -12.78 -14.28
N PRO A 43 -5.11 -11.45 -14.29
CA PRO A 43 -5.52 -10.69 -13.11
C PRO A 43 -6.75 -11.25 -12.40
N ILE A 44 -7.71 -11.81 -13.14
CA ILE A 44 -8.92 -12.43 -12.58
C ILE A 44 -8.62 -13.64 -11.68
N ILE A 45 -7.56 -14.39 -11.99
CA ILE A 45 -7.12 -15.54 -11.18
C ILE A 45 -6.53 -15.03 -9.87
N THR A 46 -5.58 -14.08 -9.95
CA THR A 46 -4.98 -13.44 -8.77
C THR A 46 -6.06 -12.81 -7.89
N SER A 47 -6.99 -12.06 -8.47
CA SER A 47 -8.09 -11.41 -7.73
C SER A 47 -8.99 -12.42 -7.02
N THR A 48 -9.24 -13.56 -7.65
CA THR A 48 -10.06 -14.63 -7.07
C THR A 48 -9.33 -15.29 -5.90
N VAL A 49 -8.08 -15.72 -6.08
CA VAL A 49 -7.30 -16.35 -5.01
C VAL A 49 -7.07 -15.39 -3.85
N TRP A 50 -6.74 -14.13 -4.13
CA TRP A 50 -6.59 -13.09 -3.11
C TRP A 50 -7.85 -12.91 -2.27
N ARG A 51 -9.04 -12.85 -2.90
CA ARG A 51 -10.31 -12.69 -2.20
C ARG A 51 -10.61 -13.88 -1.28
N GLU A 52 -10.32 -15.10 -1.73
CA GLU A 52 -10.49 -16.28 -0.87
C GLU A 52 -9.48 -16.25 0.30
N LEU A 53 -8.23 -15.84 0.07
CA LEU A 53 -7.25 -15.66 1.15
C LEU A 53 -7.69 -14.61 2.17
N GLU A 54 -8.24 -13.47 1.72
CA GLU A 54 -8.81 -12.43 2.59
C GLU A 54 -9.95 -12.96 3.45
N LYS A 55 -10.81 -13.80 2.87
CA LYS A 55 -11.97 -14.37 3.57
C LYS A 55 -11.57 -15.37 4.65
N GLU A 56 -10.55 -16.20 4.38
CA GLU A 56 -10.06 -17.22 5.31
C GLU A 56 -9.13 -16.61 6.39
N ASN A 57 -8.43 -15.51 6.10
CA ASN A 57 -7.42 -14.90 6.98
C ASN A 57 -7.74 -13.44 7.32
N LYS A 58 -8.98 -13.16 7.74
CA LYS A 58 -9.49 -11.79 7.91
C LYS A 58 -8.61 -10.92 8.81
N GLU A 59 -8.26 -11.41 9.99
CA GLU A 59 -7.46 -10.64 10.98
C GLU A 59 -6.10 -10.21 10.42
N PHE A 60 -5.45 -11.08 9.64
CA PHE A 60 -4.19 -10.74 8.96
C PHE A 60 -4.39 -9.63 7.94
N PHE A 61 -5.41 -9.73 7.08
CA PHE A 61 -5.63 -8.75 6.03
C PHE A 61 -6.16 -7.40 6.54
N GLU A 62 -6.88 -7.39 7.67
CA GLU A 62 -7.24 -6.15 8.36
C GLU A 62 -6.01 -5.43 8.89
N SER A 63 -5.14 -6.14 9.62
CA SER A 63 -3.87 -5.56 10.12
C SER A 63 -2.95 -5.13 8.98
N TYR A 64 -2.89 -5.91 7.90
CA TYR A 64 -2.11 -5.58 6.71
C TYR A 64 -2.58 -4.26 6.08
N LYS A 65 -3.90 -4.08 5.88
CA LYS A 65 -4.48 -2.84 5.34
C LYS A 65 -4.22 -1.64 6.26
N GLU A 66 -4.28 -1.83 7.57
CA GLU A 66 -3.94 -0.77 8.53
C GLU A 66 -2.46 -0.36 8.43
N SER A 67 -1.56 -1.34 8.26
CA SER A 67 -0.12 -1.04 8.11
C SER A 67 0.20 -0.28 6.82
N GLN A 68 -0.49 -0.59 5.71
CA GLN A 68 -0.32 0.15 4.46
C GLN A 68 -0.78 1.60 4.54
N ASN A 69 -1.77 1.90 5.38
CA ASN A 69 -2.23 3.26 5.62
C ASN A 69 -1.27 4.06 6.51
N LYS A 70 -0.39 3.40 7.28
CA LYS A 70 0.60 4.08 8.14
C LYS A 70 1.83 4.57 7.38
N ASP A 71 2.23 3.89 6.31
CA ASP A 71 3.37 4.32 5.48
C ASP A 71 2.97 5.36 4.42
N ARG A 72 1.68 5.50 4.11
CA ARG A 72 1.17 6.57 3.26
C ARG A 72 0.73 7.74 4.14
N MET A 73 1.47 8.86 4.11
CA MET A 73 0.99 10.12 4.70
C MET A 73 -0.46 10.33 4.32
N THR A 74 -1.33 10.51 5.31
CA THR A 74 -2.72 10.81 5.06
C THR A 74 -2.84 12.17 4.36
N GLU A 75 -3.93 12.37 3.64
CA GLU A 75 -4.21 13.65 2.98
C GLU A 75 -4.26 14.80 3.99
N GLU A 76 -4.74 14.51 5.20
CA GLU A 76 -4.80 15.43 6.33
C GLU A 76 -3.39 15.80 6.85
N GLU A 77 -2.51 14.82 7.04
CA GLU A 77 -1.12 15.05 7.44
C GLU A 77 -0.34 15.83 6.38
N THR A 78 -0.57 15.51 5.10
CA THR A 78 0.05 16.22 3.98
C THR A 78 -0.42 17.67 3.93
N SER A 79 -1.73 17.90 4.08
CA SER A 79 -2.34 19.23 4.11
C SER A 79 -1.85 20.06 5.29
N ALA A 80 -1.76 19.45 6.49
CA ALA A 80 -1.24 20.10 7.69
C ALA A 80 0.25 20.50 7.53
N MET A 81 1.05 19.63 6.92
CA MET A 81 2.47 19.90 6.66
C MET A 81 2.65 21.07 5.67
N ILE A 82 1.85 21.12 4.61
CA ILE A 82 1.83 22.22 3.63
C ILE A 82 1.45 23.54 4.31
N GLN A 83 0.36 23.56 5.09
CA GLN A 83 -0.06 24.76 5.81
C GLN A 83 1.04 25.28 6.76
N LYS A 84 1.73 24.38 7.46
CA LYS A 84 2.79 24.74 8.40
C LYS A 84 4.00 25.38 7.73
N MET A 85 4.38 24.91 6.53
CA MET A 85 5.44 25.55 5.73
C MET A 85 5.05 26.96 5.27
N ILE A 86 3.78 27.15 4.87
CA ILE A 86 3.26 28.47 4.43
C ILE A 86 3.25 29.46 5.60
N LEU A 87 2.71 29.06 6.76
CA LEU A 87 2.60 29.93 7.94
C LEU A 87 3.97 30.34 8.51
N SER A 88 4.94 29.42 8.55
CA SER A 88 6.28 29.69 9.08
C SER A 88 7.08 30.70 8.24
N SER A 89 6.61 31.04 7.03
CA SER A 89 7.26 31.98 6.13
C SER A 89 6.78 33.43 6.29
N SER A 90 5.76 33.69 7.13
CA SER A 90 5.10 34.99 7.22
C SER A 90 5.34 35.77 8.51
N ASP A 91 6.06 35.24 9.49
CA ASP A 91 6.38 35.94 10.74
C ASP A 91 7.82 36.50 10.73
N GLU A 92 8.02 37.62 10.04
CA GLU A 92 9.05 38.59 10.42
C GLU A 92 8.38 39.64 11.33
N PRO A 93 8.49 39.53 12.68
CA PRO A 93 8.10 40.61 13.58
C PRO A 93 9.15 41.72 13.52
N GLY A 94 8.93 42.69 12.63
CA GLY A 94 9.57 44.00 12.72
C GLY A 94 9.08 44.75 13.96
N SER A 95 9.58 44.39 15.15
CA SER A 95 9.25 45.06 16.41
C SER A 95 10.35 46.04 16.82
N SER A 96 9.99 47.32 16.73
CA SER A 96 10.35 48.43 17.63
C SER A 96 11.76 49.02 17.48
N LYS A 97 11.98 50.35 17.58
CA LYS A 97 11.48 51.26 18.62
C LYS A 97 11.41 52.72 18.16
N GLU A 98 10.31 53.34 18.58
CA GLU A 98 10.18 54.70 19.14
C GLU A 98 11.50 55.40 19.52
N SER A 99 11.63 56.66 19.10
CA SER A 99 12.41 57.66 19.81
C SER A 99 11.80 59.04 19.55
N ASP A 100 10.94 59.45 20.48
CA ASP A 100 10.68 60.85 20.82
C ASP A 100 12.00 61.56 21.16
N LYS A 101 12.31 62.68 20.48
CA LYS A 101 12.62 63.99 21.07
C LYS A 101 12.95 65.02 20.01
#